data_AF-A0A6A6WZJ9-F1
#
_entry.id   AF-A0A6A6WZJ9-F1
#
_cell.length_a   1.000
_cell.length_b   1.000
_cell.length_c   1.000
_cell.angle_alpha   90.00
_cell.angle_beta   90.00
_cell.angle_gamma   90.00
#
_symmetry.space_group_name_H-M   'P 1'
#
loop_
_entity.id
_entity.type
_entity.pdbx_description
1 polymer ?
#
loop_
_entity_poly.entity_id
_entity_poly.type
_entity_poly.pdbx_seq_one_letter_code
_entity_poly.pdbx_strand_id
1 'polypeptide(L)'
;MDRASQALARGVPPGVSKLYRGLADHSGQKAKDQQHLRDYEEKALLNFLLQLSDLGQPVQIKFIPNLAFCLARHRIESKRPSKPPSKNWSASFHKRYPEAEARRVQALDWNRHEKHIYPKVTH
;
A
#
# COMPACT_ATOMS: atom_id res chain seq x y z
N MET A 1 -5.07 -31.99 12.99
CA MET A 1 -4.11 -31.74 11.89
C MET A 1 -3.75 -30.28 11.88
N ASP A 2 -2.46 -29.96 11.81
CA ASP A 2 -1.96 -28.59 11.82
C ASP A 2 -1.99 -27.95 10.42
N ARG A 3 -1.95 -26.61 10.37
CA ARG A 3 -2.00 -25.83 9.12
C ARG A 3 -0.85 -26.14 8.17
N ALA A 4 0.31 -26.54 8.72
CA ALA A 4 1.48 -26.90 7.92
C ALA A 4 1.25 -28.22 7.14
N SER A 5 0.63 -29.22 7.76
CA SER A 5 0.31 -30.49 7.08
C SER A 5 -0.71 -30.32 5.94
N GLN A 6 -1.70 -29.42 6.08
CA GLN A 6 -2.66 -29.12 5.01
C GLN A 6 -2.01 -28.41 3.81
N ALA A 7 -0.98 -27.58 4.04
CA ALA A 7 -0.29 -26.87 2.96
C ALA A 7 0.57 -27.82 2.11
N LEU A 8 1.17 -28.85 2.72
CA LEU A 8 1.94 -29.87 2.01
C LEU A 8 1.07 -30.81 1.17
N ALA A 9 -0.18 -31.05 1.60
CA ALA A 9 -1.12 -31.94 0.90
C ALA A 9 -1.67 -31.39 -0.42
N ARG A 10 -1.58 -30.07 -0.67
CA ARG A 10 -2.19 -29.44 -1.86
C ARG A 10 -1.40 -29.59 -3.16
N GLY A 11 -0.18 -30.12 -3.13
CA GLY A 11 0.67 -30.26 -4.32
C GLY A 11 1.11 -28.90 -4.91
N VAL A 12 2.24 -28.88 -5.59
CA VAL A 12 2.78 -27.64 -6.20
C VAL A 12 2.14 -27.45 -7.58
N PRO A 13 1.45 -26.32 -7.85
CA PRO A 13 0.87 -26.06 -9.17
C PRO A 13 1.95 -25.98 -10.26
N PRO A 14 1.69 -26.42 -11.50
CA PRO A 14 2.64 -26.32 -12.60
C PRO A 14 3.00 -24.86 -12.88
N GLY A 15 4.29 -24.52 -12.93
CA GLY A 15 4.78 -23.16 -13.21
C GLY A 15 5.15 -22.31 -11.98
N VAL A 16 4.98 -22.84 -10.76
CA VAL A 16 5.35 -22.16 -9.52
C VAL A 16 6.71 -22.67 -9.04
N SER A 17 7.60 -21.77 -8.63
CA SER A 17 8.90 -22.15 -8.08
C SER A 17 8.73 -23.06 -6.86
N LYS A 18 9.38 -24.24 -6.88
CA LYS A 18 9.37 -25.24 -5.78
C LYS A 18 10.06 -24.74 -4.49
N LEU A 19 10.70 -23.57 -4.54
CA LEU A 19 11.31 -22.96 -3.37
C LEU A 19 10.24 -22.50 -2.38
N TYR A 20 10.56 -22.57 -1.08
CA TYR A 20 9.67 -22.15 0.01
C TYR A 20 9.05 -20.76 -0.22
N ARG A 21 9.82 -19.80 -0.76
CA ARG A 21 9.33 -18.46 -1.10
C ARG A 21 8.24 -18.49 -2.18
N GLY A 22 8.47 -19.20 -3.29
CA GLY A 22 7.49 -19.28 -4.39
C GLY A 22 6.17 -19.93 -3.97
N LEU A 23 6.23 -20.97 -3.14
CA LEU A 23 5.06 -21.61 -2.56
C LEU A 23 4.33 -20.73 -1.53
N ALA A 24 5.08 -20.02 -0.69
CA ALA A 24 4.53 -19.11 0.30
C ALA A 24 3.77 -17.94 -0.36
N ASP A 25 4.33 -17.38 -1.44
CA ASP A 25 3.74 -16.27 -2.19
C ASP A 25 2.46 -16.71 -2.93
N HIS A 26 2.42 -17.94 -3.47
CA HIS A 26 1.22 -18.48 -4.14
C HIS A 26 0.05 -18.75 -3.18
N SER A 27 0.33 -19.09 -1.92
CA SER A 27 -0.75 -19.43 -0.98
C SER A 27 -1.72 -18.28 -0.72
N GLY A 28 -1.35 -17.02 -0.98
CA GLY A 28 -2.20 -15.82 -0.80
C GLY A 28 -2.63 -15.53 0.65
N GLN A 29 -2.60 -16.54 1.51
CA GLN A 29 -2.98 -16.51 2.92
C GLN A 29 -2.03 -15.63 3.74
N LYS A 30 -0.72 -15.71 3.48
CA LYS A 30 0.28 -14.84 4.16
C LYS A 30 0.06 -13.35 3.86
N ALA A 31 -0.43 -13.02 2.68
CA ALA A 31 -0.63 -11.64 2.25
C ALA A 31 -1.86 -10.98 2.92
N LYS A 32 -2.89 -11.76 3.29
CA LYS A 32 -4.06 -11.26 4.02
C LYS A 32 -3.79 -11.09 5.52
N ASP A 33 -3.13 -12.06 6.15
CA ASP A 33 -2.80 -12.02 7.59
C ASP A 33 -1.72 -10.96 7.93
N GLN A 34 -0.99 -10.45 6.93
CA GLN A 34 0.03 -9.40 7.08
C GLN A 34 -0.47 -8.00 6.70
N GLN A 35 -1.76 -7.82 6.39
CA GLN A 35 -2.27 -6.49 6.11
C GLN A 35 -2.27 -5.64 7.39
N HIS A 36 -1.65 -4.47 7.32
CA HIS A 36 -1.62 -3.52 8.42
C HIS A 36 -3.04 -2.99 8.73
N LEU A 37 -3.82 -2.76 7.69
CA LEU A 37 -5.21 -2.34 7.72
C LEU A 37 -6.15 -3.51 7.39
N ARG A 38 -7.36 -3.48 7.92
CA ARG A 38 -8.44 -4.38 7.50
C ARG A 38 -9.00 -3.92 6.16
N ASP A 39 -9.60 -4.82 5.39
CA ASP A 39 -10.14 -4.51 4.05
C ASP A 39 -11.02 -3.24 4.02
N TYR A 40 -11.90 -3.06 5.02
CA TYR A 40 -12.77 -1.87 5.08
C TYR A 40 -12.01 -0.58 5.45
N GLU A 41 -10.92 -0.68 6.23
CA GLU A 41 -10.07 0.47 6.57
C GLU A 41 -9.22 0.87 5.36
N GLU A 42 -8.72 -0.10 4.58
CA GLU A 42 -8.03 0.17 3.32
C GLU A 42 -8.95 0.87 2.32
N LYS A 43 -10.21 0.43 2.22
CA LYS A 43 -11.21 1.07 1.35
C LYS A 43 -11.57 2.48 1.80
N ALA A 44 -11.67 2.72 3.11
CA ALA A 44 -11.89 4.07 3.65
C ALA A 44 -10.69 4.99 3.35
N LEU A 45 -9.47 4.49 3.51
CA LEU A 45 -8.26 5.23 3.15
C LEU A 45 -8.21 5.54 1.65
N LEU A 46 -8.57 4.58 0.79
CA LEU A 46 -8.67 4.78 -0.66
C LEU A 46 -9.64 5.93 -0.98
N ASN A 47 -10.88 5.87 -0.47
CA ASN A 47 -11.89 6.90 -0.74
C ASN A 47 -11.42 8.29 -0.29
N PHE A 48 -10.77 8.37 0.87
CA PHE A 48 -10.19 9.63 1.37
C PHE A 48 -9.11 10.17 0.42
N LEU A 49 -8.21 9.31 -0.07
CA LEU A 49 -7.17 9.71 -1.03
C LEU A 49 -7.76 10.14 -2.37
N LEU A 50 -8.80 9.45 -2.86
CA LEU A 50 -9.50 9.81 -4.08
C LEU A 50 -10.16 11.19 -3.94
N GLN A 51 -10.89 11.42 -2.84
CA GLN A 51 -11.55 12.70 -2.55
C GLN A 51 -10.54 13.85 -2.48
N LEU A 52 -9.40 13.65 -1.80
CA LEU A 52 -8.35 14.66 -1.75
C LEU A 52 -7.78 14.97 -3.14
N SER A 53 -7.66 13.96 -4.00
CA SER A 53 -7.24 14.19 -5.38
C SER A 53 -8.29 14.94 -6.21
N ASP A 54 -9.59 14.64 -6.02
CA ASP A 54 -10.67 15.37 -6.71
C ASP A 54 -10.73 16.84 -6.27
N LEU A 55 -10.34 17.13 -5.02
CA LEU A 55 -10.19 18.48 -4.49
C LEU A 55 -8.89 19.18 -4.93
N GLY A 56 -8.08 18.56 -5.78
CA GLY A 56 -6.81 19.12 -6.26
C GLY A 56 -5.69 19.11 -5.21
N GLN A 57 -5.85 18.36 -4.12
CA GLN A 57 -4.88 18.23 -3.03
C GLN A 57 -4.37 16.79 -2.85
N PRO A 58 -3.72 16.21 -3.86
CA PRO A 58 -3.28 14.82 -3.82
C PRO A 58 -2.20 14.59 -2.75
N VAL A 59 -2.36 13.51 -1.97
CA VAL A 59 -1.44 13.13 -0.89
C VAL A 59 -0.22 12.41 -1.45
N GLN A 60 0.97 12.80 -0.99
CA GLN A 60 2.21 12.14 -1.39
C GLN A 60 2.31 10.72 -0.78
N ILE A 61 2.81 9.76 -1.57
CA ILE A 61 2.94 8.34 -1.19
C ILE A 61 3.68 8.10 0.13
N LYS A 62 4.59 9.00 0.51
CA LYS A 62 5.36 8.93 1.76
C LYS A 62 4.51 9.10 3.02
N PHE A 63 3.36 9.76 2.90
CA PHE A 63 2.44 9.98 4.03
C PHE A 63 1.41 8.88 4.20
N ILE A 64 1.17 8.07 3.15
CA ILE A 64 0.19 6.97 3.15
C ILE A 64 0.42 5.97 4.31
N PRO A 65 1.66 5.53 4.63
CA PRO A 65 1.90 4.67 5.79
C PRO A 65 1.50 5.30 7.13
N ASN A 66 1.74 6.61 7.29
CA ASN A 66 1.40 7.30 8.53
C ASN A 66 -0.12 7.45 8.68
N LEU A 67 -0.83 7.76 7.59
CA LEU A 67 -2.30 7.77 7.57
C LEU A 67 -2.88 6.40 7.93
N ALA A 68 -2.32 5.33 7.36
CA ALA A 68 -2.70 3.96 7.70
C ALA A 68 -2.43 3.64 9.18
N PHE A 69 -1.30 4.09 9.72
CA PHE A 69 -0.99 3.93 11.14
C PHE A 69 -1.98 4.68 12.05
N CYS A 70 -2.33 5.93 11.71
CA CYS A 70 -3.34 6.69 12.43
C CYS A 70 -4.68 5.96 12.45
N LEU A 71 -5.16 5.48 11.30
CA LEU A 71 -6.40 4.70 11.21
C LEU A 71 -6.34 3.44 12.08
N ALA A 72 -5.24 2.68 11.99
CA ALA A 72 -5.07 1.47 12.77
C ALA A 72 -4.96 1.75 14.29
N ARG A 73 -4.53 2.96 14.68
CA ARG A 73 -4.51 3.39 16.07
C ARG A 73 -5.90 3.68 16.65
N HIS A 74 -6.94 3.87 15.84
CA HIS A 74 -8.31 4.02 16.35
C HIS A 74 -8.96 2.70 16.77
N ARG A 75 -8.25 1.57 16.60
CA ARG A 75 -8.71 0.27 17.11
C ARG A 75 -8.66 0.22 18.63
N ILE A 76 -9.44 -0.70 19.19
CA ILE A 76 -9.38 -1.09 20.62
C ILE A 76 -7.94 -1.48 20.98
N GLU A 77 -7.50 -1.19 22.20
CA GLU A 77 -6.09 -1.32 22.64
C GLU A 77 -5.47 -2.66 22.28
N SER A 78 -6.20 -3.78 22.46
CA SER A 78 -5.72 -5.14 22.15
C SER A 78 -5.43 -5.39 20.67
N LYS A 79 -5.95 -4.54 19.76
CA LYS A 79 -5.80 -4.66 18.30
C LYS A 79 -5.00 -3.49 17.69
N ARG A 80 -4.51 -2.57 18.52
CA ARG A 80 -3.74 -1.41 18.08
C ARG A 80 -2.33 -1.86 17.68
N PRO A 81 -1.85 -1.52 16.47
CA PRO A 81 -0.45 -1.76 16.13
C PRO A 81 0.45 -0.79 16.91
N SER A 82 1.59 -1.29 17.39
CA SER A 82 2.60 -0.48 18.08
C SER A 82 3.52 0.28 17.13
N LYS A 83 3.63 -0.17 15.88
CA LYS A 83 4.55 0.37 14.87
C LYS A 83 3.80 0.68 13.57
N PRO A 84 4.25 1.69 12.79
CA PRO A 84 3.70 1.98 11.48
C PRO A 84 3.97 0.85 10.48
N PRO A 85 3.22 0.81 9.36
CA PRO A 85 3.50 -0.12 8.28
C PRO A 85 4.90 0.13 7.67
N SER A 86 5.50 -0.93 7.14
CA SER A 86 6.85 -0.87 6.55
C SER A 86 6.89 -0.04 5.26
N LYS A 87 8.10 0.39 4.84
CA LYS A 87 8.30 1.19 3.62
C LYS A 87 7.67 0.56 2.36
N ASN A 88 7.66 -0.76 2.26
CA ASN A 88 7.12 -1.49 1.10
C ASN A 88 5.59 -1.66 1.15
N TRP A 89 4.95 -1.27 2.24
CA TRP A 89 3.50 -1.40 2.40
C TRP A 89 2.76 -0.48 1.43
N SER A 90 3.19 0.77 1.23
CA SER A 90 2.55 1.69 0.26
C SER A 90 2.56 1.14 -1.16
N ALA A 91 3.70 0.57 -1.58
CA ALA A 91 3.82 -0.03 -2.91
C ALA A 91 2.84 -1.22 -3.05
N SER A 92 2.73 -2.04 -2.01
CA SER A 92 1.77 -3.15 -1.98
C SER A 92 0.32 -2.66 -1.97
N PHE A 93 0.02 -1.55 -1.28
CA PHE A 93 -1.30 -0.92 -1.26
C PHE A 93 -1.70 -0.43 -2.66
N HIS A 94 -0.82 0.26 -3.38
CA HIS A 94 -1.10 0.70 -4.75
C HIS A 94 -1.29 -0.47 -5.72
N LYS A 95 -0.53 -1.57 -5.56
CA LYS A 95 -0.76 -2.80 -6.33
C LYS A 95 -2.14 -3.41 -6.10
N ARG A 96 -2.72 -3.24 -4.89
CA ARG A 96 -4.09 -3.68 -4.57
C ARG A 96 -5.14 -2.73 -5.13
N TYR A 97 -4.85 -1.43 -5.17
CA TYR A 97 -5.78 -0.38 -5.60
C TYR A 97 -5.17 0.48 -6.72
N PRO A 98 -5.24 0.02 -7.98
CA PRO A 98 -4.70 0.76 -9.12
C PRO A 98 -5.37 2.14 -9.33
N GLU A 99 -6.60 2.32 -8.84
CA GLU A 99 -7.29 3.62 -8.82
C GLU A 99 -6.52 4.69 -8.03
N ALA A 100 -5.92 4.31 -6.89
CA ALA A 100 -5.06 5.20 -6.11
C ALA A 100 -3.74 5.48 -6.83
N GLU A 101 -3.27 4.56 -7.68
CA GLU A 101 -2.03 4.72 -8.44
C GLU A 101 -2.18 5.77 -9.55
N ALA A 102 -3.31 5.78 -10.25
CA ALA A 102 -3.61 6.75 -11.31
C ALA A 102 -3.62 8.21 -10.84
N ARG A 103 -3.91 8.43 -9.54
CA ARG A 103 -4.01 9.77 -8.93
C ARG A 103 -2.78 10.17 -8.11
N ARG A 104 -1.68 9.42 -8.22
CA ARG A 104 -0.43 9.75 -7.54
C ARG A 104 0.17 11.02 -8.13
N VAL A 105 0.33 12.05 -7.29
CA VAL A 105 1.23 13.15 -7.64
C VAL A 105 2.67 12.72 -7.37
N GLN A 106 3.41 12.53 -8.46
CA GLN A 106 4.86 12.56 -8.39
C GLN A 106 5.29 13.98 -8.01
N ALA A 107 6.25 14.09 -7.11
CA ALA A 107 6.83 15.39 -6.80
C ALA A 107 7.30 16.03 -8.11
N LEU A 108 6.83 17.25 -8.39
CA LEU A 108 7.36 18.03 -9.51
C LEU A 108 8.88 18.14 -9.32
N ASP A 109 9.63 17.85 -10.37
CA ASP A 109 11.08 18.06 -10.38
C ASP A 109 11.38 19.50 -9.94
N TRP A 110 12.37 19.68 -9.06
CA TRP A 110 12.66 20.98 -8.48
C TRP A 110 12.94 22.04 -9.56
N ASN A 111 13.56 21.64 -10.68
CA ASN A 111 13.82 22.54 -11.82
C ASN A 111 12.56 22.95 -12.59
N ARG A 112 11.43 22.27 -12.35
CA ARG A 112 10.09 22.58 -12.87
C ARG A 112 9.22 23.35 -11.89
N HIS A 113 9.74 23.71 -10.71
CA HIS A 113 9.02 24.62 -9.83
C HIS A 113 8.97 26.01 -10.49
N GLU A 114 7.82 26.65 -10.43
CA GLU A 114 7.55 28.02 -10.91
C GLU A 114 8.69 29.02 -10.67
N LYS A 115 9.36 28.96 -9.50
CA LYS A 115 10.55 29.80 -9.19
C LYS A 115 11.71 29.64 -10.16
N HIS A 116 11.89 28.45 -10.74
CA HIS A 116 12.94 28.12 -11.73
C HIS A 116 12.44 28.16 -13.18
N ILE A 117 11.13 28.33 -13.39
CA ILE A 117 10.50 28.49 -14.70
C ILE A 117 10.34 29.97 -15.04
N TYR A 118 9.98 30.81 -14.08
CA TYR A 118 9.77 32.25 -14.28
C TYR A 118 10.87 32.93 -15.12
N PRO A 119 12.18 32.76 -14.82
CA PRO A 119 13.24 33.38 -15.63
C PRO A 119 13.40 32.81 -17.05
N LYS A 120 12.79 31.66 -17.37
CA LYS A 120 12.91 30.99 -18.68
C LYS A 120 11.79 31.36 -19.65
N VAL A 121 10.67 31.89 -19.15
CA VAL A 121 9.48 32.24 -19.97
C VAL A 121 9.46 33.73 -20.33
N THR A 122 10.22 34.57 -19.62
CA THR A 122 10.29 36.02 -19.81
C THR A 122 11.30 36.50 -20.86
N HIS A 123 11.61 35.69 -21.89
CA HIS A 123 12.54 36.06 -22.97
C HIS A 123 11.81 36.24 -24.31
#